data_AF-A0A0E4GZQ3-F1
#
_entry.id   AF-A0A0E4GZQ3-F1
#
_cell.length_a   1.000
_cell.length_b   1.000
_cell.length_c   1.000
_cell.angle_alpha   90.00
_cell.angle_beta   90.00
_cell.angle_gamma   90.00
#
_symmetry.space_group_name_H-M   'P 1'
#
loop_
_entity.id
_entity.type
_entity.pdbx_description
1 polymer ?
#
loop_
_entity_poly.entity_id
_entity_poly.type
_entity_poly.pdbx_seq_one_letter_code
_entity_poly.pdbx_strand_id
1 'polypeptide(L)' 'MLRQMLTVVAIALGIAVAPAAHAAPSTTTTSPAPTTGSSVYYPNCKAACDAGAAPIYRGQPGYRPPLDRDSDGIACEICH' A
#
# COMPACT_ATOMS: atom_id res chain seq x y z
N MET A 1 61.15 -37.86 5.63
CA MET A 1 60.70 -37.81 4.22
C MET A 1 59.30 -37.20 4.28
N LEU A 2 58.95 -35.98 3.89
CA LEU A 2 59.45 -35.08 2.87
C LEU A 2 58.73 -33.73 3.17
N ARG A 3 59.45 -32.72 3.66
CA ARG A 3 59.59 -31.41 2.99
C ARG A 3 58.33 -30.89 2.27
N GLN A 4 57.69 -29.86 2.82
CA GLN A 4 57.47 -28.54 2.18
C GLN A 4 56.52 -27.73 3.09
N MET A 5 56.96 -26.66 3.75
CA MET A 5 57.41 -25.36 3.21
C MET A 5 56.31 -24.57 2.51
N LEU A 6 55.94 -23.49 3.21
CA LEU A 6 55.70 -22.14 2.69
C LEU A 6 54.40 -21.82 1.96
N THR A 7 53.89 -20.64 2.34
CA THR A 7 53.08 -19.67 1.56
C THR A 7 51.64 -20.03 1.25
N VAL A 8 50.70 -19.45 2.02
CA VAL A 8 49.79 -18.40 1.49
C VAL A 8 49.55 -17.38 2.62
N VAL A 9 50.42 -16.39 2.74
CA VAL A 9 50.13 -14.96 2.46
C VAL A 9 49.01 -14.40 3.34
N ALA A 10 49.41 -13.65 4.35
CA ALA A 10 48.56 -12.68 5.03
C ALA A 10 48.08 -11.65 4.00
N ILE A 11 46.82 -11.75 3.58
CA ILE A 11 46.15 -10.68 2.83
C ILE A 11 45.25 -9.96 3.82
N ALA A 12 45.86 -9.01 4.53
CA ALA A 12 45.12 -7.90 5.14
C ALA A 12 44.65 -6.97 4.01
N LEU A 13 43.53 -7.30 3.37
CA LEU A 13 42.75 -6.31 2.64
C LEU A 13 41.45 -6.09 3.41
N GLY A 14 41.43 -4.99 4.17
CA GLY A 14 40.20 -4.48 4.77
C GLY A 14 39.20 -4.17 3.67
N ILE A 15 38.14 -4.95 3.61
CA ILE A 15 36.96 -4.61 2.82
C ILE A 15 36.18 -3.61 3.67
N ALA A 16 36.33 -2.33 3.37
CA ALA A 16 35.37 -1.33 3.82
C ALA A 16 34.05 -1.60 3.08
N VAL A 17 33.19 -2.44 3.67
CA VAL A 17 31.82 -2.59 3.22
C VAL A 17 31.08 -1.32 3.62
N ALA A 18 30.97 -0.36 2.71
CA ALA A 18 29.94 0.66 2.82
C ALA A 18 28.57 -0.05 2.84
N PRO A 19 27.65 0.27 3.78
CA PRO A 19 26.31 -0.27 3.68
C PRO A 19 25.71 0.28 2.39
N ALA A 20 25.43 -0.61 1.44
CA ALA A 20 24.51 -0.30 0.38
C ALA A 20 23.19 0.08 1.06
N ALA A 21 22.88 1.38 1.04
CA ALA A 21 21.57 1.87 1.39
C ALA A 21 20.57 1.03 0.61
N HIS A 22 19.79 0.22 1.33
CA HIS A 22 18.67 -0.48 0.73
C HIS A 22 17.73 0.60 0.22
N ALA A 23 17.75 0.80 -1.11
CA ALA A 23 16.68 1.53 -1.77
C ALA A 23 15.40 0.74 -1.50
N ALA A 24 14.63 1.21 -0.52
CA ALA A 24 13.33 0.65 -0.22
C ALA A 24 12.48 0.72 -1.51
N PRO A 25 11.75 -0.35 -1.87
CA PRO A 25 10.81 -0.28 -2.96
C PRO A 25 9.81 0.83 -2.65
N SER A 26 9.82 1.88 -3.45
CA SER A 26 8.80 2.91 -3.40
C SER A 26 7.50 2.26 -3.83
N THR A 27 6.64 1.92 -2.87
CA THR A 27 5.26 1.54 -3.13
C THR A 27 4.57 2.79 -3.65
N THR A 28 4.67 3.02 -4.96
CA THR A 28 3.82 4.00 -5.64
C THR A 28 2.42 3.44 -5.62
N THR A 29 1.69 3.68 -4.52
CA THR A 29 0.25 3.58 -4.51
C THR A 29 -0.22 4.56 -5.58
N THR A 30 -0.53 4.05 -6.77
CA THR A 30 -1.23 4.80 -7.81
C THR A 30 -2.56 5.21 -7.19
N SER A 31 -2.61 6.42 -6.64
CA SER A 31 -3.85 7.02 -6.20
C SER A 31 -4.73 7.14 -7.45
N PRO A 32 -5.86 6.41 -7.53
CA PRO A 32 -6.73 6.52 -8.68
C PRO A 32 -7.13 7.99 -8.83
N ALA A 33 -6.92 8.54 -10.03
CA ALA A 33 -7.38 9.88 -10.34
C ALA A 33 -8.87 9.99 -9.96
N PRO A 34 -9.31 11.12 -9.37
CA PRO A 34 -10.68 11.26 -8.91
C PRO A 34 -11.62 11.06 -10.10
N THR A 35 -12.22 9.87 -10.16
CA THR A 35 -13.26 9.58 -11.13
C THR A 35 -14.44 10.39 -10.65
N THR A 36 -14.76 11.48 -11.36
CA THR A 36 -15.92 12.32 -11.10
C THR A 36 -17.09 11.38 -10.89
N GLY A 37 -17.60 11.29 -9.65
CA GLY A 37 -18.39 10.17 -9.15
C GLY A 37 -19.35 9.62 -10.19
N SER A 38 -18.96 8.52 -10.86
CA SER A 38 -19.75 7.95 -11.94
C SER A 38 -21.07 7.47 -11.34
N SER A 39 -22.19 7.92 -11.96
CA SER A 39 -23.62 7.53 -12.03
C SER A 39 -24.26 6.52 -11.05
N VAL A 40 -23.52 5.96 -10.11
CA VAL A 40 -23.97 5.02 -9.10
C VAL A 40 -24.53 5.84 -7.96
N TYR A 41 -25.79 5.59 -7.63
CA TYR A 41 -26.50 6.27 -6.56
C TYR A 41 -27.09 5.23 -5.61
N TYR A 42 -26.81 5.40 -4.33
CA TYR A 42 -27.43 4.62 -3.27
C TYR A 42 -28.32 5.56 -2.42
N PRO A 43 -29.62 5.25 -2.24
CA PRO A 43 -30.51 6.08 -1.43
C PRO A 43 -30.16 6.02 0.07
N ASN A 44 -29.54 4.94 0.52
CA ASN A 44 -29.11 4.72 1.90
C ASN A 44 -28.02 3.63 1.96
N CYS A 45 -27.40 3.47 3.13
CA CYS A 45 -26.36 2.46 3.31
C CYS A 45 -26.85 1.02 3.18
N LYS A 46 -28.11 0.74 3.53
CA LYS A 46 -28.69 -0.58 3.30
C LYS A 46 -28.65 -0.97 1.83
N ALA A 47 -29.04 -0.07 0.92
CA ALA A 47 -28.99 -0.32 -0.52
C ALA A 47 -27.55 -0.52 -1.04
N ALA A 48 -26.59 0.24 -0.50
CA ALA A 48 -25.17 0.04 -0.83
C ALA A 48 -24.66 -1.32 -0.36
N CYS A 49 -25.09 -1.78 0.82
CA CYS A 49 -24.71 -3.07 1.38
C CYS A 49 -25.38 -4.24 0.68
N ASP A 50 -26.68 -4.15 0.35
CA ASP A 50 -27.38 -5.14 -0.49
C ASP A 50 -26.73 -5.27 -1.87
N ALA A 51 -26.13 -4.19 -2.38
CA ALA A 51 -25.35 -4.19 -3.62
C ALA A 51 -23.89 -4.67 -3.45
N GLY A 52 -23.44 -4.96 -2.23
CA GLY A 52 -22.05 -5.35 -1.93
C GLY A 52 -21.03 -4.24 -2.18
N ALA A 53 -21.46 -2.98 -2.18
CA ALA A 53 -20.63 -1.81 -2.48
C ALA A 53 -20.03 -1.14 -1.24
N ALA A 54 -20.54 -1.44 -0.05
CA ALA A 54 -20.06 -0.88 1.21
C ALA A 54 -18.88 -1.68 1.81
N PRO A 55 -17.91 -1.03 2.47
CA PRO A 55 -17.78 0.41 2.69
C PRO A 55 -17.39 1.18 1.41
N ILE A 56 -17.91 2.41 1.24
CA ILE A 56 -17.65 3.25 0.08
C ILE A 56 -16.69 4.39 0.45
N TYR A 57 -15.54 4.46 -0.19
CA TYR A 57 -14.52 5.47 0.11
C TYR A 57 -14.70 6.77 -0.68
N ARG A 58 -14.27 7.91 -0.12
CA ARG A 58 -14.17 9.19 -0.83
C ARG A 58 -13.48 9.01 -2.19
N GLY A 59 -14.14 9.48 -3.25
CA GLY A 59 -13.65 9.37 -4.63
C GLY A 59 -14.06 8.08 -5.36
N GLN A 60 -14.68 7.11 -4.67
CA GLN A 60 -15.30 5.97 -5.33
C GLN A 60 -16.69 6.30 -5.90
N PRO A 61 -17.12 5.61 -6.97
CA PRO A 61 -18.51 5.65 -7.42
C PRO A 61 -19.48 5.32 -6.29
N GLY A 62 -20.56 6.08 -6.18
CA GLY A 62 -21.55 5.93 -5.10
C GLY A 62 -21.21 6.66 -3.80
N TYR A 63 -20.00 7.19 -3.61
CA TYR A 63 -19.69 8.02 -2.44
C TYR A 63 -20.45 9.33 -2.52
N ARG A 64 -21.18 9.67 -1.46
CA ARG A 64 -21.79 10.98 -1.28
C ARG A 64 -21.74 11.37 0.20
N PRO A 65 -21.50 12.65 0.55
CA PRO A 65 -21.44 13.10 1.94
C PRO A 65 -22.64 12.68 2.82
N PRO A 66 -23.90 12.63 2.32
CA PRO A 66 -25.02 12.16 3.13
C PRO A 66 -24.99 10.69 3.55
N LEU A 67 -24.15 9.85 2.92
CA LEU A 67 -23.94 8.45 3.31
C LEU A 67 -22.81 8.27 4.34
N ASP A 68 -22.02 9.32 4.56
CA ASP A 68 -20.86 9.38 5.43
C ASP A 68 -21.24 10.24 6.66
N ARG A 69 -21.83 9.57 7.66
CA ARG A 69 -22.52 10.23 8.78
C ARG A 69 -21.57 11.02 9.67
N ASP A 70 -20.36 10.53 9.87
CA ASP A 70 -19.30 11.14 10.67
C ASP A 70 -18.28 11.91 9.81
N SER A 71 -18.39 11.82 8.49
CA SER A 71 -17.63 12.62 7.53
C SER A 71 -16.13 12.33 7.55
N ASP A 72 -15.74 11.11 7.89
CA ASP A 72 -14.35 10.67 7.95
C ASP A 72 -13.80 10.27 6.56
N GLY A 73 -14.70 10.00 5.62
CA GLY A 73 -14.42 9.65 4.23
C GLY A 73 -14.71 8.21 3.87
N ILE A 74 -15.33 7.47 4.78
CA ILE A 74 -15.75 6.10 4.61
C ILE A 74 -17.28 6.07 4.83
N ALA A 75 -18.02 6.11 3.73
CA ALA A 75 -19.47 5.96 3.79
C ALA A 75 -19.85 4.49 4.06
N CYS A 76 -20.92 4.28 4.83
CA CYS A 76 -21.53 2.97 5.06
C CYS A 76 -20.58 1.93 5.68
N GLU A 77 -19.74 2.35 6.63
CA GLU A 77 -18.82 1.50 7.39
C GLU A 77 -19.51 0.31 8.06
N ILE A 78 -20.74 0.54 8.54
CA ILE A 78 -21.57 -0.45 9.22
C ILE A 78 -22.82 -0.66 8.37
N CYS A 79 -22.95 -1.86 7.83
CA CYS A 79 -24.08 -2.30 7.02
C CYS A 79 -25.32 -2.65 7.85
N HIS A 80 -25.93 -1.65 8.48
CA HIS A 80 -27.18 -1.80 9.21
C HIS A 80 -28.27 -0.86 8.70
#